data_AF-A0A0F9CI92-F1
#
_entry.id   AF-A0A0F9CI92-F1
#
_cell.length_a   1.000
_cell.length_b   1.000
_cell.length_c   1.000
_cell.angle_alpha   90.00
_cell.angle_beta   90.00
_cell.angle_gamma   90.00
#
_symmetry.space_group_name_H-M   'P 1'
#
loop_
_entity.id
_entity.type
_entity.pdbx_description
1 polymer ?
#
loop_
_entity_poly.entity_id
_entity_poly.type
_entity_poly.pdbx_seq_one_letter_code
_entity_poly.pdbx_strand_id
1 'polypeptide(L)'
;MVVNYPNLDNFSGDIVELLKLPNSSFPFYWSIIIVTIGIIVALTLYFKEKETTTKGNLLSAMAVSSFAMIILSTLAVLIGLLTLETFLPLLIGGLVIIAIWIFS
;
A
#
# COMPACT_ATOMS: atom_id res chain seq x y z
N MET A 1 -1.03 26.43 8.78
CA MET A 1 -2.28 25.73 8.40
C MET A 1 -2.90 25.21 9.68
N VAL A 2 -4.12 25.62 10.02
CA VAL A 2 -4.86 25.04 11.14
C VAL A 2 -5.38 23.69 10.65
N VAL A 3 -4.87 22.59 11.23
CA VAL A 3 -5.39 21.25 10.96
C VAL A 3 -6.73 21.17 11.66
N ASN A 4 -7.81 21.24 10.89
CA ASN A 4 -9.16 21.16 11.42
C ASN A 4 -9.46 19.67 11.65
N TYR A 5 -9.32 19.22 12.90
CA TYR A 5 -9.61 17.83 13.23
C TYR A 5 -11.12 17.60 13.15
N PRO A 6 -11.58 16.51 12.51
CA PRO A 6 -12.98 16.14 12.50
C PRO A 6 -13.48 15.99 13.95
N ASN A 7 -14.59 16.66 14.28
CA ASN A 7 -15.16 16.61 15.62
C ASN A 7 -15.72 15.20 15.88
N LEU A 8 -15.20 14.53 16.92
CA LEU A 8 -15.52 13.15 17.27
C LEU A 8 -16.82 13.02 18.08
N ASP A 9 -17.45 14.13 18.45
CA ASP A 9 -18.67 14.16 19.27
C ASP A 9 -19.88 13.47 18.59
N ASN A 10 -19.84 13.25 17.27
CA ASN A 10 -20.88 12.60 16.48
C ASN A 10 -20.48 11.20 15.94
N PHE A 11 -19.47 10.55 16.52
CA PHE A 11 -19.04 9.25 16.05
C PHE A 11 -20.13 8.19 16.22
N SER A 12 -20.62 7.64 15.11
CA SER A 12 -21.74 6.68 15.07
C SER A 12 -21.37 5.26 15.54
N GLY A 13 -20.08 5.01 15.80
CA GLY A 13 -19.55 3.71 16.20
C GLY A 13 -19.02 2.84 15.05
N ASP A 14 -19.06 3.32 13.79
CA ASP A 14 -18.49 2.59 12.65
C ASP A 14 -16.96 2.71 12.59
N ILE A 15 -16.27 1.57 12.70
CA ILE A 15 -14.81 1.50 12.66
C ILE A 15 -14.24 1.99 11.31
N VAL A 16 -15.02 1.88 10.23
CA VAL A 16 -14.59 2.32 8.90
C VAL A 16 -14.50 3.84 8.82
N GLU A 17 -15.39 4.57 9.51
CA GLU A 17 -15.31 6.04 9.61
C GLU A 17 -14.03 6.44 10.34
N LEU A 18 -13.60 5.66 11.36
CA LEU A 18 -12.42 5.99 12.17
C LEU A 18 -11.16 5.84 11.33
N LEU A 19 -11.12 4.78 10.53
CA LEU A 19 -10.03 4.50 9.62
C LEU A 19 -9.97 5.52 8.47
N LYS A 20 -11.05 6.23 8.13
CA LYS A 20 -11.04 7.28 7.10
C LYS A 20 -10.50 8.63 7.60
N LEU A 21 -10.50 8.90 8.91
CA LEU A 21 -10.06 10.19 9.48
C LEU A 21 -8.62 10.62 9.09
N PRO A 22 -7.62 9.72 9.05
CA PRO A 22 -6.28 10.13 8.62
C PRO A 22 -6.24 10.71 7.21
N ASN A 23 -7.09 10.21 6.30
CA ASN A 23 -7.18 10.70 4.93
C ASN A 23 -7.85 12.08 4.83
N SER A 24 -8.70 12.49 5.79
CA SER A 24 -9.30 13.83 5.78
C SER A 24 -8.30 14.93 6.10
N SER A 25 -7.30 14.62 6.93
CA SER A 25 -6.23 15.55 7.30
C SER A 25 -5.05 15.49 6.34
N PHE A 26 -4.77 14.31 5.77
CA PHE A 26 -3.67 14.08 4.84
C PHE A 26 -4.15 13.26 3.64
N PRO A 27 -4.46 13.90 2.50
CA PRO A 27 -4.69 13.13 1.27
C PRO A 27 -3.42 12.29 1.03
N PHE A 28 -3.58 11.01 0.68
CA PHE A 28 -2.51 10.01 0.51
C PHE A 28 -2.00 9.29 1.77
N TYR A 29 -2.55 9.50 2.96
CA TYR A 29 -2.10 8.79 4.17
C TYR A 29 -2.06 7.27 3.97
N TRP A 30 -3.18 6.67 3.54
CA TRP A 30 -3.26 5.22 3.34
C TRP A 30 -2.43 4.71 2.17
N SER A 31 -2.28 5.52 1.11
CA SER A 31 -1.41 5.18 -0.02
C SER A 31 0.04 5.04 0.42
N ILE A 32 0.53 5.95 1.26
CA ILE A 32 1.90 5.92 1.80
C ILE A 32 2.09 4.69 2.69
N ILE A 33 1.11 4.37 3.54
CA ILE A 33 1.16 3.17 4.40
C ILE A 33 1.27 1.89 3.55
N ILE A 34 0.47 1.77 2.49
CA ILE A 34 0.50 0.59 1.60
C ILE A 34 1.83 0.47 0.88
N VAL A 35 2.38 1.57 0.35
CA VAL A 35 3.71 1.57 -0.29
C VAL A 35 4.79 1.17 0.71
N THR A 36 4.72 1.69 1.94
CA THR A 36 5.67 1.37 3.00
C THR A 36 5.63 -0.11 3.35
N ILE A 37 4.43 -0.69 3.48
CA ILE A 37 4.26 -2.13 3.69
C ILE A 37 4.87 -2.92 2.53
N GLY A 38 4.65 -2.50 1.28
CA GLY A 38 5.24 -3.14 0.12
C GLY A 38 6.77 -3.13 0.11
N ILE A 39 7.38 -2.02 0.51
CA ILE A 39 8.84 -1.89 0.64
C ILE A 39 9.36 -2.83 1.73
N ILE A 40 8.72 -2.86 2.90
CA ILE A 40 9.10 -3.76 4.00
C ILE A 40 9.04 -5.21 3.54
N VAL A 41 7.93 -5.63 2.92
CA VAL A 41 7.77 -6.99 2.40
C VAL A 41 8.84 -7.31 1.35
N ALA A 42 9.11 -6.41 0.40
CA ALA A 42 10.14 -6.61 -0.61
C ALA A 42 11.53 -6.81 0.02
N LEU A 43 11.90 -5.97 0.98
CA LEU A 43 13.18 -6.08 1.68
C LEU A 43 13.26 -7.35 2.51
N THR A 44 12.21 -7.71 3.25
CA THR A 44 12.15 -8.94 4.02
C THR A 44 12.31 -10.17 3.14
N LEU A 45 11.62 -10.23 1.99
CA LEU A 45 11.76 -11.31 1.03
C LEU A 45 13.17 -11.38 0.43
N TYR A 46 13.73 -10.23 0.06
CA TYR A 46 15.09 -10.15 -0.49
C TYR A 46 16.14 -10.64 0.52
N PHE A 47 16.08 -10.18 1.77
CA PHE A 47 17.04 -10.61 2.80
C PHE A 47 16.90 -12.10 3.13
N LYS A 48 15.67 -12.61 3.21
CA LYS A 48 15.39 -14.04 3.40
C LYS A 48 15.96 -14.89 2.27
N GLU A 49 15.76 -14.46 1.01
CA GLU A 49 16.29 -15.18 -0.16
C GLU A 49 17.82 -15.14 -0.19
N LYS A 50 18.43 -13.99 0.12
CA LYS A 50 19.88 -13.82 0.21
C LYS A 50 20.50 -14.73 1.26
N GLU A 51 19.84 -14.91 2.40
CA GLU A 51 20.29 -15.83 3.46
C GLU A 51 20.21 -17.29 3.00
N THR A 52 19.14 -17.65 2.29
CA THR A 52 18.88 -19.05 1.88
C THR A 52 19.75 -19.49 0.70
N THR A 53 19.97 -18.62 -0.28
CA THR A 53 20.56 -18.99 -1.58
C THR A 53 21.88 -18.28 -1.89
N THR A 54 22.40 -17.45 -0.97
CA THR A 54 23.57 -16.55 -1.15
C THR A 54 23.47 -15.55 -2.31
N LYS A 55 22.38 -15.56 -3.09
CA LYS A 55 22.08 -14.62 -4.18
C LYS A 55 20.64 -14.11 -4.00
N GLY A 56 20.48 -12.86 -3.57
CA GLY A 56 19.15 -12.26 -3.48
C GLY A 56 18.70 -11.72 -4.83
N ASN A 57 17.46 -12.02 -5.25
CA ASN A 57 16.86 -11.42 -6.44
C ASN A 57 15.88 -10.33 -6.01
N LEU A 58 16.36 -9.09 -5.96
CA LEU A 58 15.56 -7.94 -5.56
C LEU A 58 14.34 -7.76 -6.47
N LEU A 59 14.47 -8.02 -7.78
CA LEU A 59 13.38 -7.87 -8.74
C LEU A 59 12.24 -8.85 -8.47
N SER A 60 12.57 -10.11 -8.15
CA SER A 60 11.59 -11.13 -7.75
C SER A 60 10.86 -10.74 -6.46
N ALA A 61 11.60 -10.28 -5.45
CA ALA A 61 11.03 -9.82 -4.19
C ALA A 61 10.09 -8.61 -4.36
N MET A 62 10.47 -7.67 -5.24
CA MET A 62 9.64 -6.51 -5.60
C MET A 62 8.38 -6.90 -6.40
N ALA A 63 8.45 -7.90 -7.27
CA ALA A 63 7.28 -8.38 -8.01
C ALA A 63 6.26 -9.03 -7.07
N VAL A 64 6.72 -9.89 -6.16
CA VAL A 64 5.86 -10.55 -5.16
C VAL A 64 5.23 -9.51 -4.21
N SER A 65 5.99 -8.51 -3.76
CA SER A 65 5.43 -7.44 -2.92
C SER A 65 4.43 -6.57 -3.68
N SER A 66 4.62 -6.36 -4.99
CA SER A 66 3.68 -5.63 -5.85
C SER A 66 2.33 -6.31 -5.95
N PHE A 67 2.28 -7.65 -6.02
CA PHE A 67 1.01 -8.38 -5.94
C PHE A 67 0.28 -8.13 -4.61
N ALA A 68 1.01 -8.20 -3.48
CA ALA A 68 0.43 -7.94 -2.16
C ALA A 68 -0.11 -6.50 -2.06
N MET A 69 0.63 -5.50 -2.58
CA MET A 69 0.19 -4.12 -2.62
C MET A 69 -1.07 -3.91 -3.47
N ILE A 70 -1.17 -4.54 -4.63
CA ILE A 70 -2.36 -4.45 -5.50
C ILE A 70 -3.58 -5.04 -4.79
N ILE A 71 -3.43 -6.21 -4.13
CA ILE A 71 -4.52 -6.84 -3.38
C ILE A 71 -4.97 -5.95 -2.22
N LEU A 72 -4.02 -5.46 -1.40
CA LEU A 72 -4.32 -4.60 -0.26
C LEU A 72 -4.96 -3.28 -0.69
N SER A 73 -4.46 -2.66 -1.75
CA SER A 73 -5.03 -1.41 -2.27
C SER A 73 -6.42 -1.62 -2.87
N THR A 74 -6.69 -2.75 -3.52
CA THR A 74 -8.03 -3.12 -4.01
C THR A 74 -9.01 -3.28 -2.84
N LEU A 75 -8.62 -3.98 -1.78
CA LEU A 75 -9.45 -4.12 -0.57
C LEU A 75 -9.71 -2.76 0.09
N ALA A 76 -8.71 -1.91 0.17
CA ALA A 76 -8.84 -0.56 0.72
C ALA A 76 -9.77 0.34 -0.11
N VAL A 77 -9.86 0.16 -1.43
CA VAL A 77 -10.88 0.84 -2.25
C VAL A 77 -12.29 0.30 -1.95
N LEU A 78 -12.46 -1.02 -1.81
CA LEU A 78 -13.77 -1.64 -1.55
C LEU A 78 -14.41 -1.16 -0.24
N ILE A 79 -13.60 -0.94 0.80
CA ILE A 79 -14.05 -0.41 2.10
C ILE A 79 -14.06 1.13 2.15
N GLY A 80 -13.76 1.80 1.03
CA GLY A 80 -13.77 3.26 0.89
C GLY A 80 -12.62 3.98 1.60
N LEU A 81 -11.57 3.25 1.97
CA LEU A 81 -10.36 3.78 2.61
C LEU A 81 -9.44 4.49 1.62
N LEU A 82 -9.42 4.05 0.36
CA LEU A 82 -8.70 4.69 -0.75
C LEU A 82 -9.69 5.22 -1.79
N THR A 83 -9.34 6.35 -2.40
CA THR A 83 -10.07 6.87 -3.58
C THR A 83 -9.51 6.25 -4.84
N LEU A 84 -10.33 6.19 -5.90
CA LEU A 84 -9.93 5.65 -7.20
C LEU A 84 -8.68 6.37 -7.76
N GLU A 85 -8.60 7.69 -7.56
CA GLU A 85 -7.47 8.53 -7.99
C GLU A 85 -6.14 8.12 -7.36
N THR A 86 -6.17 7.67 -6.10
CA THR A 86 -4.98 7.19 -5.39
C THR A 86 -4.66 5.72 -5.66
N PHE A 87 -5.66 4.93 -6.03
CA PHE A 87 -5.50 3.53 -6.37
C PHE A 87 -4.84 3.33 -7.73
N LEU A 88 -5.22 4.14 -8.73
CA LEU A 88 -4.76 3.94 -10.11
C LEU A 88 -3.23 3.99 -10.27
N PRO A 89 -2.50 4.95 -9.65
CA PRO A 89 -1.04 4.96 -9.70
C PRO A 89 -0.40 3.74 -9.00
N LEU A 90 -0.99 3.25 -7.91
CA LEU A 90 -0.50 2.04 -7.21
C LEU A 90 -0.67 0.80 -8.08
N LEU A 91 -1.82 0.69 -8.75
CA LEU A 91 -2.10 -0.40 -9.68
C LEU A 91 -1.11 -0.39 -10.85
N ILE A 92 -0.96 0.76 -11.52
CA ILE A 92 -0.05 0.90 -12.67
C ILE A 92 1.40 0.62 -12.25
N GLY A 93 1.85 1.21 -11.15
CA GLY A 93 3.22 1.01 -10.64
C GLY A 93 3.51 -0.46 -10.32
N GLY A 94 2.58 -1.14 -9.65
CA GLY A 94 2.70 -2.58 -9.36
C GLY A 94 2.72 -3.44 -10.62
N LEU A 95 1.85 -3.15 -11.60
CA LEU A 95 1.82 -3.87 -12.88
C LEU A 95 3.11 -3.68 -13.69
N VAL A 96 3.70 -2.49 -13.68
CA VAL A 96 4.97 -2.23 -14.35
C VAL A 96 6.10 -3.07 -13.72
N ILE A 97 6.18 -3.13 -12.40
CA ILE A 97 7.20 -3.95 -11.71
C ILE A 97 7.01 -5.43 -12.05
N ILE A 98 5.77 -5.93 -12.05
CA ILE A 98 5.45 -7.31 -12.41
C ILE A 98 5.81 -7.59 -13.87
N ALA A 99 5.51 -6.67 -14.79
CA ALA A 99 5.86 -6.81 -16.20
C ALA A 99 7.38 -6.88 -16.39
N ILE A 100 8.14 -5.97 -15.77
CA ILE A 100 9.61 -5.99 -15.83
C ILE A 100 10.16 -7.31 -15.31
N TRP A 101 9.58 -7.85 -14.22
CA TRP A 101 10.00 -9.15 -13.70
C TRP A 101 9.72 -10.32 -14.65
N ILE A 102 8.56 -10.34 -15.32
CA ILE A 102 8.20 -11.41 -16.27
C ILE A 102 9.11 -11.40 -17.51
N PHE A 103 9.57 -10.22 -17.94
CA PHE A 103 10.38 -10.05 -19.15
C PHE A 103 11.89 -9.96 -18.89
N SER A 104 12.34 -10.11 -17.63
CA SER A 104 13.75 -10.13 -17.22
C SER A 104 14.31 -11.54 -17.08
#